data_AF-A0A1H5VDP2-F1
#
_entry.id   AF-A0A1H5VDP2-F1
#
_cell.length_a   1.000
_cell.length_b   1.000
_cell.length_c   1.000
_cell.angle_alpha   90.00
_cell.angle_beta   90.00
_cell.angle_gamma   90.00
#
_symmetry.space_group_name_H-M   'P 1'
#
loop_
_entity.id
_entity.type
_entity.pdbx_description
1 polymer ?
#
loop_
_entity_poly.entity_id
_entity_poly.type
_entity_poly.pdbx_seq_one_letter_code
_entity_poly.pdbx_strand_id
1 'polypeptide(L)'
;MNRIQTIIYNYFDFDFFWGHYMPKQPLINNLAKDFQSKYPNALVHIIQKVKTVYPELPTYRYTYFIEEDRCLTFEIQLPNNDTVVFAISIFGYFLAWSSVPGMSGFDKYFYENDNPVLSYIFHTIVNPEFDNSLEWVSYEMISEEIEMFNHDKILEMEDSSPIYVADLLTRFH
;
A
#
# COMPACT_ATOMS: atom_id res chain seq x y z
N MET A 1 11.68 12.68 13.62
CA MET A 1 11.39 11.37 12.99
C MET A 1 10.01 11.47 12.40
N ASN A 2 9.84 11.29 11.10
CA ASN A 2 8.52 11.27 10.46
C ASN A 2 7.77 9.96 10.82
N ARG A 3 6.52 9.83 10.40
CA ARG A 3 5.66 8.68 10.76
C ARG A 3 6.18 7.36 10.16
N ILE A 4 6.69 7.38 8.93
CA ILE A 4 7.24 6.20 8.26
C ILE A 4 8.54 5.74 8.93
N GLN A 5 9.47 6.65 9.22
CA GLN A 5 10.67 6.35 10.01
C GLN A 5 10.34 5.75 11.38
N THR A 6 9.27 6.23 12.01
CA THR A 6 8.79 5.68 13.30
C THR A 6 8.32 4.24 13.15
N ILE A 7 7.60 3.94 12.07
CA ILE A 7 7.19 2.57 11.75
C ILE A 7 8.41 1.69 11.49
N ILE A 8 9.35 2.16 10.66
CA ILE A 8 10.58 1.42 10.36
C ILE A 8 11.36 1.13 11.64
N TYR A 9 11.63 2.15 12.44
CA TYR A 9 12.36 2.00 13.70
C TYR A 9 11.68 1.05 14.68
N ASN A 10 10.34 1.08 14.79
CA ASN A 10 9.62 0.29 15.77
C ASN A 10 9.38 -1.16 15.33
N TYR A 11 9.19 -1.40 14.04
CA TYR A 11 8.70 -2.68 13.53
C TYR A 11 9.70 -3.43 12.66
N PHE A 12 10.72 -2.75 12.12
CA PHE A 12 11.66 -3.35 11.17
C PHE A 12 13.07 -3.39 11.76
N ASP A 13 13.77 -4.49 11.51
CA ASP A 13 15.20 -4.62 11.81
C ASP A 13 16.01 -4.12 10.60
N PHE A 14 17.26 -3.67 10.78
CA PHE A 14 18.03 -3.08 9.68
C PHE A 14 18.22 -4.07 8.51
N ASP A 15 18.44 -5.34 8.82
CA ASP A 15 18.61 -6.41 7.83
C ASP A 15 17.25 -6.98 7.35
N PHE A 16 16.17 -6.19 7.42
CA PHE A 16 14.79 -6.68 7.28
C PHE A 16 14.49 -7.44 5.99
N PHE A 17 15.25 -7.16 4.94
CA PHE A 17 15.07 -7.77 3.63
C PHE A 17 15.90 -9.04 3.44
N TRP A 18 16.92 -9.25 4.26
CA TRP A 18 17.98 -10.25 4.03
C TRP A 18 18.16 -11.26 5.16
N GLY A 19 17.64 -10.97 6.36
CA GLY A 19 17.74 -11.87 7.51
C GLY A 19 16.67 -12.96 7.53
N HIS A 20 17.06 -14.20 7.84
CA HIS A 20 16.11 -15.31 8.00
C HIS A 20 15.37 -15.32 9.34
N TYR A 21 15.82 -14.53 10.32
CA TYR A 21 15.20 -14.43 11.65
C TYR A 21 15.38 -13.04 12.21
N MET A 22 14.28 -12.38 12.56
CA MET A 22 14.27 -10.98 12.96
C MET A 22 13.58 -10.79 14.30
N PRO A 23 14.25 -10.17 15.28
CA PRO A 23 13.68 -9.89 16.59
C PRO A 23 12.29 -9.23 16.56
N LYS A 24 12.00 -8.37 15.57
CA LYS A 24 10.73 -7.65 15.48
C LYS A 24 9.65 -8.36 14.65
N GLN A 25 9.95 -9.48 13.99
CA GLN A 25 8.98 -10.22 13.20
C GLN A 25 7.69 -10.59 13.98
N PRO A 26 7.76 -11.04 15.25
CA PRO A 26 6.55 -11.31 16.03
C PRO A 26 5.66 -10.07 16.22
N LEU A 27 6.24 -8.86 16.29
CA LEU A 27 5.48 -7.62 16.46
C LEU A 27 4.63 -7.33 15.22
N ILE A 28 5.22 -7.50 14.03
CA ILE A 28 4.52 -7.30 12.75
C ILE A 28 3.41 -8.34 12.58
N ASN A 29 3.69 -9.62 12.88
CA ASN A 29 2.69 -10.68 12.75
C ASN A 29 1.50 -10.46 13.69
N ASN A 30 1.77 -10.01 14.93
CA ASN A 30 0.69 -9.64 15.85
C ASN A 30 -0.13 -8.46 15.33
N LEU A 31 0.54 -7.42 14.80
CA LEU A 31 -0.15 -6.28 14.20
C LEU A 31 -1.03 -6.70 13.01
N ALA A 32 -0.55 -7.61 12.16
CA ALA A 32 -1.31 -8.15 11.04
C ALA A 32 -2.57 -8.91 11.50
N LYS A 33 -2.44 -9.75 12.53
CA LYS A 33 -3.56 -10.49 13.12
C LYS A 33 -4.58 -9.58 13.78
N ASP A 34 -4.13 -8.57 14.51
CA ASP A 34 -5.00 -7.58 15.14
C ASP A 34 -5.76 -6.78 14.07
N PHE A 35 -5.08 -6.37 13.00
CA PHE A 35 -5.69 -5.66 11.88
C PHE A 35 -6.78 -6.50 11.19
N GLN A 36 -6.50 -7.77 10.87
CA GLN A 36 -7.50 -8.67 10.30
C GLN A 36 -8.68 -8.92 11.24
N SER A 37 -8.40 -9.08 12.54
CA SER A 37 -9.45 -9.33 13.54
C SER A 37 -10.35 -8.11 13.74
N LYS A 38 -9.79 -6.90 13.63
CA LYS A 38 -10.55 -5.65 13.69
C LYS A 38 -11.39 -5.43 12.43
N TYR A 39 -10.91 -5.85 11.26
CA TYR A 39 -11.53 -5.59 9.96
C TYR A 39 -11.78 -6.86 9.11
N PRO A 40 -12.50 -7.88 9.62
CA PRO A 40 -12.51 -9.23 9.04
C PRO A 40 -13.13 -9.33 7.65
N ASN A 41 -14.00 -8.38 7.27
CA ASN A 41 -14.71 -8.37 5.98
C ASN A 41 -14.53 -7.07 5.18
N ALA A 42 -13.62 -6.18 5.60
CA ALA A 42 -13.48 -4.85 5.00
C ALA A 42 -13.31 -4.93 3.47
N LEU A 43 -12.43 -5.80 2.98
CA LEU A 43 -12.21 -5.95 1.53
C LEU A 43 -13.47 -6.38 0.76
N VAL A 44 -14.29 -7.27 1.35
CA VAL A 44 -15.54 -7.71 0.73
C VAL A 44 -16.54 -6.56 0.68
N HIS A 45 -16.70 -5.82 1.77
CA HIS A 45 -17.59 -4.66 1.85
C HIS A 45 -17.16 -3.55 0.90
N ILE A 46 -15.87 -3.25 0.82
CA ILE A 46 -15.30 -2.26 -0.11
C ILE A 46 -15.67 -2.63 -1.55
N ILE A 47 -15.36 -3.86 -1.98
CA ILE A 47 -15.65 -4.30 -3.35
C ILE A 47 -17.16 -4.24 -3.64
N GLN A 48 -18.01 -4.63 -2.69
CA GLN A 48 -19.47 -4.56 -2.84
C GLN A 48 -19.97 -3.12 -2.97
N LYS A 49 -19.45 -2.20 -2.16
CA LYS A 49 -19.79 -0.77 -2.21
C LYS A 49 -19.31 -0.15 -3.52
N VAL A 50 -18.07 -0.43 -3.96
CA VAL A 50 -17.57 0.05 -5.25
C VAL A 50 -18.47 -0.43 -6.39
N LYS A 51 -18.82 -1.73 -6.43
CA LYS A 51 -19.73 -2.28 -7.46
C LYS A 51 -21.15 -1.70 -7.41
N THR A 52 -21.59 -1.23 -6.25
CA THR A 52 -22.91 -0.61 -6.09
C THR A 52 -22.92 0.84 -6.60
N VAL A 53 -21.85 1.59 -6.32
CA VAL A 53 -21.73 3.01 -6.70
C VAL A 53 -21.26 3.16 -8.16
N TYR A 54 -20.38 2.25 -8.61
CA TYR A 54 -19.74 2.23 -9.92
C TYR A 54 -19.90 0.85 -10.58
N PRO A 55 -21.12 0.46 -10.99
CA PRO A 55 -21.39 -0.85 -11.58
C PRO A 55 -20.62 -1.11 -12.87
N GLU A 56 -20.19 -0.06 -13.57
CA GLU A 56 -19.40 -0.11 -14.80
C GLU A 56 -17.90 -0.33 -14.57
N LEU A 57 -17.39 -0.20 -13.34
CA LEU A 57 -15.98 -0.39 -13.02
C LEU A 57 -15.73 -1.85 -12.58
N PRO A 58 -15.10 -2.69 -13.42
CA PRO A 58 -14.70 -4.02 -13.01
C PRO A 58 -13.79 -3.92 -11.78
N THR A 59 -14.20 -4.58 -10.70
CA THR A 59 -13.49 -4.57 -9.43
C THR A 59 -13.27 -5.99 -8.96
N TYR A 60 -12.02 -6.35 -8.77
CA TYR A 60 -11.60 -7.71 -8.40
C TYR A 60 -10.70 -7.67 -7.18
N ARG A 61 -10.71 -8.76 -6.41
CA ARG A 61 -9.69 -8.96 -5.39
C ARG A 61 -8.37 -9.21 -6.12
N TYR A 62 -7.34 -8.45 -5.79
CA TYR A 62 -6.03 -8.53 -6.43
C TYR A 62 -5.21 -9.67 -5.83
N THR A 63 -4.95 -9.61 -4.53
CA THR A 63 -4.41 -10.74 -3.76
C THR A 63 -5.30 -11.07 -2.56
N TYR A 64 -5.17 -12.29 -2.02
CA TYR A 64 -5.62 -12.54 -0.65
C TYR A 64 -4.73 -11.73 0.30
N PHE A 65 -5.20 -11.41 1.51
CA PHE A 65 -4.29 -10.87 2.51
C PHE A 65 -3.19 -11.90 2.75
N ILE A 66 -1.99 -11.59 2.32
CA ILE A 66 -0.80 -12.37 2.57
C ILE A 66 -0.16 -11.70 3.81
N GLU A 67 0.00 -12.45 4.90
CA GLU A 67 0.54 -11.91 6.17
C GLU A 67 1.94 -11.32 5.95
N GLU A 68 2.65 -11.84 4.96
CA GLU A 68 3.94 -11.40 4.46
C GLU A 68 3.88 -10.03 3.74
N ASP A 69 2.79 -9.76 3.00
CA ASP A 69 2.56 -8.54 2.22
C ASP A 69 1.96 -7.40 3.07
N ARG A 70 1.33 -7.75 4.21
CA ARG A 70 0.84 -6.80 5.24
C ARG A 70 -0.15 -5.77 4.68
N CYS A 71 -0.87 -6.18 3.65
CA CYS A 71 -1.82 -5.35 2.94
C CYS A 71 -3.08 -6.11 2.55
N LEU A 72 -4.20 -5.38 2.60
CA LEU A 72 -5.38 -5.75 1.84
C LEU A 72 -5.31 -5.08 0.49
N THR A 73 -5.43 -5.86 -0.59
CA THR A 73 -5.33 -5.34 -1.94
C THR A 73 -6.55 -5.68 -2.78
N PHE A 74 -6.91 -4.75 -3.67
CA PHE A 74 -7.90 -4.98 -4.72
C PHE A 74 -7.58 -4.12 -5.93
N GLU A 75 -8.08 -4.52 -7.08
CA GLU A 75 -7.88 -3.81 -8.33
C GLU A 75 -9.21 -3.28 -8.87
N ILE A 76 -9.12 -2.11 -9.50
CA ILE A 76 -10.19 -1.47 -10.22
C ILE A 76 -9.71 -1.24 -11.65
N GLN A 77 -10.48 -1.70 -12.63
CA GLN A 77 -10.23 -1.39 -14.02
C GLN A 77 -10.98 -0.12 -14.41
N LEU A 78 -10.25 0.90 -14.84
CA LEU A 78 -10.78 2.17 -15.30
C LEU A 78 -11.25 2.09 -16.76
N PRO A 79 -12.15 3.00 -17.21
CA PRO A 79 -12.71 2.95 -18.57
C PRO A 79 -11.68 3.10 -19.71
N ASN A 80 -10.50 3.63 -19.41
CA ASN A 80 -9.38 3.76 -20.34
C ASN A 80 -8.52 2.49 -20.44
N ASN A 81 -8.95 1.38 -19.85
CA ASN A 81 -8.22 0.12 -19.68
C ASN A 81 -7.02 0.18 -18.72
N ASP A 82 -6.86 1.26 -17.95
CA ASP A 82 -5.87 1.27 -16.88
C ASP A 82 -6.37 0.42 -15.73
N THR A 83 -5.55 -0.53 -15.26
CA THR A 83 -5.81 -1.24 -14.03
C THR A 83 -5.08 -0.55 -12.90
N VAL A 84 -5.82 -0.15 -11.87
CA VAL A 84 -5.29 0.50 -10.68
C VAL A 84 -5.44 -0.46 -9.51
N VAL A 85 -4.34 -0.72 -8.82
CA VAL A 85 -4.34 -1.53 -7.60
C VAL A 85 -4.34 -0.59 -6.40
N PHE A 86 -5.23 -0.87 -5.47
CA PHE A 86 -5.30 -0.24 -4.16
C PHE A 86 -4.70 -1.18 -3.12
N ALA A 87 -3.82 -0.67 -2.27
CA ALA A 87 -3.27 -1.37 -1.11
C ALA A 87 -3.58 -0.60 0.17
N ILE A 88 -4.09 -1.32 1.16
CA ILE A 88 -4.36 -0.81 2.50
C ILE A 88 -3.42 -1.51 3.47
N SER A 89 -2.47 -0.76 4.00
CA SER A 89 -1.44 -1.23 4.90
C SER A 89 -1.95 -1.39 6.33
N ILE A 90 -1.45 -2.40 7.04
CA ILE A 90 -1.67 -2.57 8.49
C ILE A 90 -1.15 -1.38 9.32
N PHE A 91 -0.32 -0.52 8.73
CA PHE A 91 0.19 0.72 9.35
C PHE A 91 -0.74 1.94 9.19
N GLY A 92 -1.91 1.76 8.55
CA GLY A 92 -2.90 2.81 8.35
C GLY A 92 -2.59 3.71 7.16
N TYR A 93 -1.94 3.17 6.13
CA TYR A 93 -1.68 3.87 4.87
C TYR A 93 -2.48 3.28 3.72
N PHE A 94 -2.82 4.13 2.78
CA PHE A 94 -3.43 3.77 1.51
C PHE A 94 -2.52 4.16 0.35
N LEU A 95 -2.27 3.19 -0.54
CA LEU A 95 -1.53 3.39 -1.79
C LEU A 95 -2.41 3.00 -2.97
N ALA A 96 -2.27 3.76 -4.06
CA ALA A 96 -2.86 3.44 -5.35
C ALA A 96 -1.77 3.49 -6.43
N TRP A 97 -1.69 2.48 -7.29
CA TRP A 97 -0.76 2.49 -8.42
C TRP A 97 -1.34 1.78 -9.65
N SER A 98 -0.86 2.20 -10.81
CA SER A 98 -1.13 1.55 -12.09
C SER A 98 -0.37 0.24 -12.19
N SER A 99 -1.07 -0.84 -12.56
CA SER A 99 -0.45 -2.12 -12.94
C SER A 99 -0.21 -2.23 -14.45
N VAL A 100 -0.32 -1.12 -15.20
CA VAL A 100 -0.09 -1.09 -16.65
C VAL A 100 1.40 -1.31 -16.94
N PRO A 101 1.75 -2.25 -17.85
CA PRO A 101 3.14 -2.48 -18.24
C PRO A 101 3.80 -1.21 -18.80
N GLY A 102 5.03 -0.93 -18.35
CA GLY A 102 5.83 0.21 -18.83
C GLY A 102 5.78 1.45 -17.94
N MET A 103 4.93 1.48 -16.91
CA MET A 103 5.03 2.45 -15.83
C MET A 103 5.99 1.94 -14.75
N SER A 104 6.94 2.78 -14.36
CA SER A 104 7.90 2.51 -13.29
C SER A 104 8.10 3.78 -12.46
N GLY A 105 8.91 3.71 -11.40
CA GLY A 105 9.21 4.93 -10.67
C GLY A 105 8.01 5.49 -9.90
N PHE A 106 8.05 6.80 -9.64
CA PHE A 106 6.96 7.53 -9.03
C PHE A 106 5.76 7.65 -9.97
N ASP A 107 5.99 7.55 -11.27
CA ASP A 107 5.00 7.75 -12.33
C ASP A 107 3.92 6.67 -12.34
N LYS A 108 4.15 5.53 -11.69
CA LYS A 108 3.13 4.48 -11.53
C LYS A 108 2.11 4.80 -10.45
N TYR A 109 2.40 5.68 -9.49
CA TYR A 109 1.53 5.93 -8.34
C TYR A 109 0.49 7.00 -8.65
N PHE A 110 -0.68 6.85 -8.04
CA PHE A 110 -1.70 7.88 -8.00
C PHE A 110 -1.72 8.51 -6.61
N TYR A 111 -1.60 9.83 -6.59
CA TYR A 111 -1.74 10.65 -5.40
C TYR A 111 -3.18 11.15 -5.25
N GLU A 112 -3.48 11.61 -4.05
CA GLU A 112 -4.79 12.18 -3.76
C GLU A 112 -5.09 13.34 -4.73
N ASN A 113 -6.28 13.31 -5.34
CA ASN A 113 -6.76 14.25 -6.36
C ASN A 113 -6.23 14.07 -7.79
N ASP A 114 -5.29 13.16 -8.07
CA ASP A 114 -4.86 12.86 -9.45
C ASP A 114 -6.01 12.32 -10.30
N ASN A 115 -6.89 11.55 -9.67
CA ASN A 115 -8.10 11.02 -10.28
C ASN A 115 -9.31 11.22 -9.35
N PRO A 116 -10.33 12.01 -9.74
CA PRO A 116 -11.51 12.26 -8.93
C PRO A 116 -12.30 11.01 -8.56
N VAL A 117 -12.34 10.00 -9.43
CA VAL A 117 -13.03 8.73 -9.17
C VAL A 117 -12.31 7.95 -8.09
N LEU A 118 -10.99 7.76 -8.23
CA LEU A 118 -10.18 7.08 -7.21
C LEU A 118 -10.27 7.82 -5.87
N SER A 119 -10.26 9.16 -5.91
CA SER A 119 -10.36 9.98 -4.70
C SER A 119 -11.71 9.87 -4.01
N TYR A 120 -12.79 9.85 -4.79
CA TYR A 120 -14.11 9.62 -4.24
C TYR A 120 -14.24 8.23 -3.63
N ILE A 121 -13.72 7.19 -4.30
CA ILE A 121 -13.72 5.81 -3.78
C ILE A 121 -12.96 5.75 -2.45
N PHE A 122 -11.78 6.38 -2.36
CA PHE A 122 -11.02 6.43 -1.12
C PHE A 122 -11.83 7.06 0.02
N HIS A 123 -12.32 8.28 -0.17
CA HIS A 123 -12.97 9.06 0.88
C HIS A 123 -14.33 8.52 1.31
N THR A 124 -15.10 7.93 0.40
CA THR A 124 -16.50 7.55 0.66
C THR A 124 -16.70 6.05 0.87
N ILE A 125 -15.76 5.22 0.42
CA ILE A 125 -15.88 3.76 0.48
C ILE A 125 -14.75 3.15 1.29
N VAL A 126 -13.48 3.42 0.92
CA VAL A 126 -12.33 2.73 1.54
C VAL A 126 -12.08 3.21 2.96
N ASN A 127 -11.79 4.50 3.16
CA ASN A 127 -11.39 5.04 4.46
C ASN A 127 -12.46 4.83 5.56
N PRO A 128 -13.77 4.98 5.26
CA PRO A 128 -14.83 4.70 6.25
C PRO A 128 -14.88 3.24 6.75
N GLU A 129 -14.40 2.26 5.98
CA GLU A 129 -14.30 0.86 6.43
C GLU A 129 -13.19 0.65 7.47
N PHE A 130 -12.33 1.65 7.66
CA PHE A 130 -11.23 1.66 8.62
C PHE A 130 -11.34 2.83 9.60
N ASP A 131 -12.56 3.18 10.01
CA ASP A 131 -12.82 4.25 10.98
C ASP A 131 -12.23 5.63 10.58
N ASN A 132 -12.06 5.87 9.28
CA ASN A 132 -11.37 7.05 8.73
C ASN A 132 -9.92 7.22 9.22
N SER A 133 -9.23 6.11 9.52
CA SER A 133 -7.85 6.14 10.04
C SER A 133 -6.77 6.03 8.97
N LEU A 134 -7.14 5.87 7.69
CA LEU A 134 -6.17 5.74 6.61
C LEU A 134 -5.68 7.10 6.14
N GLU A 135 -4.38 7.18 5.91
CA GLU A 135 -3.70 8.29 5.25
C GLU A 135 -3.30 7.86 3.84
N TRP A 136 -3.75 8.59 2.82
CA TRP A 136 -3.28 8.37 1.45
C TRP A 136 -1.84 8.86 1.36
N VAL A 137 -0.94 7.97 0.98
CA VAL A 137 0.48 8.30 0.87
C VAL A 137 0.70 9.40 -0.17
N SER A 138 1.36 10.50 0.24
CA SER A 138 1.71 11.60 -0.65
C SER A 138 3.03 11.36 -1.38
N TYR A 139 3.29 12.15 -2.43
CA TYR A 139 4.57 12.12 -3.15
C TYR A 139 5.74 12.41 -2.22
N GLU A 140 5.59 13.39 -1.32
CA GLU A 140 6.61 13.79 -0.36
C GLU A 140 6.96 12.64 0.59
N MET A 141 5.95 11.92 1.08
CA MET A 141 6.15 10.75 1.95
C MET A 141 6.95 9.65 1.25
N ILE A 142 6.67 9.37 -0.02
CA ILE A 142 7.45 8.39 -0.79
C ILE A 142 8.86 8.93 -1.07
N SER A 143 9.00 10.21 -1.35
CA SER A 143 10.26 10.85 -1.76
C SER A 143 11.27 10.98 -0.63
N GLU A 144 10.84 11.46 0.55
CA GLU A 144 11.70 11.55 1.74
C GLU A 144 12.28 10.19 2.14
N GLU A 145 11.48 9.13 1.99
CA GLU A 145 11.87 7.78 2.35
C GLU A 145 12.81 7.17 1.32
N ILE A 146 12.63 7.42 0.02
CA ILE A 146 13.63 7.03 -0.98
C ILE A 146 14.97 7.69 -0.68
N GLU A 147 15.02 8.98 -0.42
CA GLU A 147 16.31 9.64 -0.13
C GLU A 147 17.06 9.02 1.06
N MET A 148 16.33 8.43 2.00
CA MET A 148 16.88 7.79 3.20
C MET A 148 17.17 6.29 3.06
N PHE A 149 16.36 5.57 2.29
CA PHE A 149 16.37 4.10 2.20
C PHE A 149 16.76 3.57 0.82
N ASN A 150 16.95 4.42 -0.20
CA ASN A 150 17.56 3.96 -1.46
C ASN A 150 18.98 3.50 -1.17
N HIS A 151 19.08 2.17 -1.11
CA HIS A 151 20.25 1.41 -0.78
C HIS A 151 21.39 1.66 -1.78
N ASP A 152 21.12 2.27 -2.94
CA ASP A 152 22.09 2.61 -3.98
C ASP A 152 23.12 3.67 -3.57
N LYS A 153 22.80 4.58 -2.63
CA LYS A 153 23.81 5.42 -1.97
C LYS A 153 24.62 4.67 -0.91
N ILE A 154 24.13 3.53 -0.46
CA ILE A 154 24.70 2.71 0.62
C ILE A 154 25.48 1.48 0.05
N LEU A 155 25.22 1.05 -1.20
CA LEU A 155 25.83 -0.11 -1.87
C LEU A 155 26.33 0.11 -3.31
N GLU A 156 26.22 1.30 -3.90
CA GLU A 156 26.64 1.58 -5.29
C GLU A 156 25.98 0.67 -6.36
N MET A 157 24.72 0.28 -6.17
CA MET A 157 23.93 -0.38 -7.24
C MET A 157 23.09 0.65 -8.01
N GLU A 158 22.70 0.35 -9.25
CA GLU A 158 22.12 1.31 -10.22
C GLU A 158 20.57 1.25 -10.30
N ASP A 159 19.85 0.81 -9.26
CA ASP A 159 18.37 0.68 -9.31
C ASP A 159 17.64 1.57 -8.29
N SER A 160 17.53 2.84 -8.68
CA SER A 160 16.96 3.92 -7.86
C SER A 160 15.43 3.88 -7.72
N SER A 161 14.77 2.74 -7.95
CA SER A 161 13.33 2.67 -8.08
C SER A 161 12.57 2.74 -6.72
N PRO A 162 11.44 3.49 -6.63
CA PRO A 162 10.57 3.67 -5.44
C PRO A 162 9.92 2.39 -4.88
N ILE A 163 10.26 1.24 -5.44
CA ILE A 163 9.75 -0.07 -5.09
C ILE A 163 9.89 -0.33 -3.59
N TYR A 164 10.95 0.17 -2.95
CA TYR A 164 11.23 0.00 -1.52
C TYR A 164 10.15 0.52 -0.56
N VAL A 165 9.50 1.65 -0.84
CA VAL A 165 8.50 2.25 0.08
C VAL A 165 7.16 1.55 -0.04
N ALA A 166 6.72 1.26 -1.27
CA ALA A 166 5.57 0.39 -1.45
C ALA A 166 5.86 -0.98 -0.84
N ASP A 167 7.02 -1.57 -1.03
CA ASP A 167 7.31 -2.88 -0.42
C ASP A 167 7.39 -2.85 1.12
N LEU A 168 7.84 -1.76 1.72
CA LEU A 168 7.82 -1.58 3.18
C LEU A 168 6.40 -1.44 3.73
N LEU A 169 5.53 -0.76 2.99
CA LEU A 169 4.14 -0.53 3.36
C LEU A 169 3.20 -1.66 2.90
N THR A 170 3.59 -2.45 1.90
CA THR A 170 2.71 -3.33 1.12
C THR A 170 3.32 -4.60 0.53
N ARG A 171 4.62 -4.87 0.71
CA ARG A 171 5.45 -5.94 0.11
C ARG A 171 4.78 -6.69 -1.05
N PHE A 172 5.11 -6.32 -2.29
CA PHE A 172 4.75 -7.15 -3.45
C PHE A 172 5.95 -8.01 -3.85
N HIS A 173 5.73 -9.31 -4.05
CA HIS A 173 6.70 -10.21 -4.67
C HIS A 173 6.65 -10.15 -6.21
#